data_AF-A0A958I8U6-F1
#
_entry.id   AF-A0A958I8U6-F1
#
_cell.length_a   1.000
_cell.length_b   1.000
_cell.length_c   1.000
_cell.angle_alpha   90.00
_cell.angle_beta   90.00
_cell.angle_gamma   90.00
#
_symmetry.space_group_name_H-M   'P 1'
#
loop_
_entity.id
_entity.type
_entity.pdbx_description
1 polymer ?
#
loop_
_entity_poly.entity_id
_entity_poly.type
_entity_poly.pdbx_seq_one_letter_code
_entity_poly.pdbx_strand_id
1 'polypeptide(L)'
;MKNVKKYKRGQGMTEYLIIVALIAVGTIGMVRTVGKNVQAGFGTVANALHGKKQKVETDAVDKDAAKKRTMGDFNTGVAGNNNDGGLF
;
A
#
# COMPACT_ATOMS: atom_id res chain seq x y z
N MET A 1 -46.62 30.33 0.93
CA MET A 1 -46.13 29.00 1.35
C MET A 1 -44.63 28.93 1.08
N LYS A 2 -43.77 28.97 2.11
CA LYS A 2 -42.31 28.82 1.95
C LYS A 2 -41.85 27.60 2.74
N ASN A 3 -41.64 26.50 2.04
CA ASN A 3 -41.07 25.29 2.61
C ASN A 3 -39.55 25.46 2.68
N VAL A 4 -39.07 26.00 3.80
CA VAL A 4 -37.63 26.11 4.07
C VAL A 4 -37.11 24.71 4.38
N LYS A 5 -36.46 24.06 3.41
CA LYS A 5 -35.70 22.83 3.67
C LYS A 5 -34.66 23.15 4.76
N LYS A 6 -34.84 22.57 5.95
CA LYS A 6 -33.85 22.63 7.02
C LYS A 6 -32.59 21.90 6.55
N TYR A 7 -31.60 22.65 6.08
CA TYR A 7 -30.25 22.13 5.90
C TYR A 7 -29.76 21.66 7.28
N LYS A 8 -29.58 20.35 7.45
CA LYS A 8 -29.05 19.79 8.69
C LYS A 8 -27.59 20.24 8.84
N ARG A 9 -27.37 21.33 9.57
CA ARG A 9 -26.02 21.74 10.00
C ARG A 9 -25.47 20.64 10.92
N GLY A 10 -24.61 19.79 10.38
CA GLY A 10 -23.98 18.65 11.07
C GLY A 10 -23.99 17.32 10.30
N GLN A 11 -24.81 17.17 9.26
CA GLN A 11 -25.00 15.92 8.49
C GLN A 11 -23.93 15.72 7.39
N GLY A 12 -22.65 16.00 7.67
CA GLY A 12 -21.68 15.98 6.57
C GLY A 12 -20.20 15.93 6.91
N MET A 13 -19.79 16.20 8.15
CA MET A 13 -18.37 16.10 8.49
C MET A 13 -18.00 14.69 8.95
N THR A 14 -18.67 14.16 9.99
CA THR A 14 -18.35 12.84 10.52
C THR A 14 -18.77 11.70 9.60
N GLU A 15 -19.96 11.79 8.98
CA GLU A 15 -20.48 10.76 8.07
C GLU A 15 -19.58 10.63 6.83
N TYR A 16 -19.12 11.76 6.28
CA TYR A 16 -18.16 11.77 5.18
C TYR A 16 -16.80 11.20 5.62
N LEU A 17 -16.30 11.58 6.80
CA LEU A 17 -15.04 11.06 7.33
C LEU A 17 -15.06 9.54 7.53
N ILE A 18 -16.19 8.97 7.95
CA ILE A 18 -16.33 7.52 8.09
C ILE A 18 -16.23 6.83 6.73
N ILE A 19 -16.95 7.32 5.71
CA ILE A 19 -16.90 6.74 4.35
C ILE A 19 -15.50 6.87 3.77
N VAL A 20 -14.86 8.03 3.93
CA VAL A 20 -13.47 8.27 3.48
C VAL A 20 -12.51 7.31 4.17
N ALA A 21 -12.64 7.10 5.49
CA ALA A 21 -11.80 6.17 6.23
C ALA A 21 -11.93 4.73 5.69
N LEU A 22 -13.16 4.28 5.38
CA LEU A 22 -13.39 2.94 4.82
C LEU A 22 -12.73 2.78 3.44
N ILE A 23 -12.89 3.76 2.56
CA ILE A 23 -12.30 3.74 1.22
C ILE A 23 -10.76 3.83 1.31
N ALA A 24 -10.23 4.65 2.21
CA ALA A 24 -8.79 4.84 2.38
C ALA A 24 -8.09 3.53 2.75
N VAL A 25 -8.63 2.78 3.72
CA VAL A 25 -8.06 1.48 4.15
C VAL A 25 -8.02 0.49 2.98
N GLY A 26 -9.10 0.38 2.19
CA GLY A 26 -9.13 -0.49 1.01
C GLY A 26 -8.15 -0.03 -0.07
N THR A 27 -8.05 1.27 -0.30
CA THR A 27 -7.18 1.86 -1.33
C THR A 27 -5.71 1.65 -1.02
N ILE A 28 -5.29 1.73 0.26
CA ILE A 28 -3.89 1.45 0.65
C ILE A 28 -3.48 0.03 0.23
N GLY A 29 -4.36 -0.96 0.45
CA GLY A 29 -4.12 -2.34 0.02
C GLY A 29 -4.07 -2.50 -1.51
N MET A 30 -5.02 -1.87 -2.21
CA MET A 30 -5.09 -1.89 -3.68
C MET A 30 -3.82 -1.29 -4.31
N VAL A 31 -3.41 -0.10 -3.88
CA VAL A 31 -2.24 0.61 -4.40
C VAL A 31 -0.96 -0.20 -4.19
N ARG A 32 -0.82 -0.87 -3.05
CA ARG A 32 0.35 -1.74 -2.80
C ARG A 32 0.41 -2.92 -3.77
N THR A 33 -0.73 -3.53 -4.09
CA THR A 33 -0.80 -4.65 -5.04
C THR A 33 -0.52 -4.19 -6.46
N VAL A 34 -1.16 -3.11 -6.90
CA VAL A 34 -0.93 -2.54 -8.24
C VAL A 34 0.53 -2.08 -8.39
N GLY A 35 1.09 -1.43 -7.37
CA GLY A 35 2.49 -0.97 -7.38
C GLY A 35 3.49 -2.10 -7.59
N LYS A 36 3.30 -3.26 -6.94
CA LYS A 36 4.14 -4.45 -7.15
C LYS A 36 4.05 -4.97 -8.59
N ASN A 37 2.83 -5.03 -9.15
CA ASN A 37 2.62 -5.50 -10.51
C ASN A 37 3.27 -4.55 -11.53
N VAL A 38 3.12 -3.24 -11.32
CA VAL A 38 3.75 -2.21 -12.15
C VAL A 38 5.28 -2.30 -12.05
N GLN A 39 5.84 -2.45 -10.84
CA GLN A 39 7.27 -2.63 -10.62
C GLN A 39 7.83 -3.86 -11.37
N ALA A 40 7.15 -5.00 -11.30
CA ALA A 40 7.58 -6.20 -12.02
C ALA A 40 7.47 -6.07 -13.55
N GLY A 41 6.45 -5.36 -14.03
CA GLY A 41 6.32 -4.99 -15.44
C GLY A 41 7.52 -4.19 -15.92
N PHE A 42 7.89 -3.13 -15.19
CA PHE A 42 9.09 -2.34 -15.49
C PHE A 42 10.38 -3.15 -15.39
N GLY A 43 10.51 -4.03 -14.39
CA GLY A 43 11.67 -4.92 -14.26
C GLY A 43 11.81 -5.88 -15.44
N THR A 44 10.69 -6.38 -15.97
CA THR A 44 10.69 -7.25 -17.16
C THR A 44 11.14 -6.48 -18.41
N VAL A 45 10.66 -5.24 -18.59
CA VAL A 45 11.09 -4.38 -19.70
C VAL A 45 12.58 -4.03 -19.58
N ALA A 46 13.04 -3.66 -18.38
CA ALA A 46 14.45 -3.36 -18.12
C ALA A 46 15.35 -4.59 -18.37
N ASN A 47 14.91 -5.79 -17.97
CA ASN A 47 15.64 -7.04 -18.26
C ASN A 47 15.70 -7.34 -19.76
N ALA A 48 14.59 -7.14 -20.48
CA ALA A 48 14.54 -7.31 -21.92
C ALA A 48 15.49 -6.33 -22.64
N LEU A 49 15.55 -5.08 -22.18
CA LEU A 49 16.50 -4.07 -22.69
C LEU A 49 17.95 -4.44 -22.38
N HIS A 50 18.23 -5.05 -21.23
CA HIS A 50 19.55 -5.59 -20.89
C HIS A 50 19.87 -6.93 -21.58
N GLY A 51 19.03 -7.40 -22.51
CA GLY A 51 19.24 -8.65 -23.26
C GLY A 51 19.00 -9.93 -22.44
N LYS A 52 18.51 -9.81 -21.20
CA LYS A 52 18.20 -10.93 -20.32
C LYS A 52 16.71 -11.29 -20.46
N LYS A 53 16.40 -12.42 -21.10
CA LYS A 53 15.02 -12.97 -21.16
C LYS A 53 14.61 -13.63 -19.84
N GLN A 54 14.66 -12.91 -18.73
CA GLN A 54 14.06 -13.39 -17.47
C GLN A 54 12.83 -12.56 -17.13
N LYS A 55 11.69 -13.26 -17.07
CA LYS A 55 10.41 -12.75 -16.60
C LYS A 55 10.58 -12.45 -15.12
N VAL A 56 10.37 -11.19 -14.70
CA VAL A 56 10.37 -10.86 -13.28
C VAL A 56 9.08 -11.46 -12.71
N GLU A 57 9.20 -12.59 -12.01
CA GLU A 57 8.06 -13.19 -11.32
C GLU A 57 7.64 -12.24 -10.20
N THR A 58 6.39 -11.80 -10.26
CA THR A 58 5.72 -11.21 -9.11
C THR A 58 5.46 -12.33 -8.13
N ASP A 59 6.39 -12.57 -7.20
CA ASP A 59 6.14 -13.49 -6.10
C ASP A 59 4.83 -13.07 -5.41
N ALA A 60 3.86 -13.99 -5.45
CA ALA A 60 2.60 -13.85 -4.74
C ALA A 60 2.95 -13.46 -3.31
N VAL A 61 2.45 -12.30 -2.87
CA VAL A 61 2.77 -11.64 -1.61
C VAL A 61 3.14 -12.67 -0.54
N ASP A 62 4.44 -12.79 -0.27
CA ASP A 62 4.93 -13.72 0.73
C ASP A 62 4.19 -13.42 2.04
N LYS A 63 3.36 -14.38 2.47
CA LYS A 63 2.50 -14.23 3.64
C LYS A 63 3.35 -14.03 4.89
N ASP A 64 4.60 -14.49 4.90
CA ASP A 64 5.55 -14.24 5.98
C ASP A 64 6.05 -12.80 5.99
N ALA A 65 6.26 -12.18 4.83
CA ALA A 65 6.55 -10.74 4.72
C ALA A 65 5.35 -9.85 5.10
N ALA A 66 4.12 -10.35 4.94
CA ALA A 66 2.92 -9.69 5.46
C ALA A 66 2.82 -9.83 6.99
N LYS A 67 3.19 -11.00 7.54
CA LYS A 67 3.17 -11.30 8.99
C LYS A 67 4.11 -10.39 9.79
N LYS A 68 5.32 -10.13 9.27
CA LYS A 68 6.32 -9.20 9.85
C LYS A 68 5.93 -7.71 9.80
N ARG A 69 4.84 -7.35 9.11
CA ARG A 69 4.41 -5.95 8.93
C ARG A 69 3.15 -5.62 9.72
N THR A 70 3.04 -6.21 10.91
CA THR A 70 2.01 -5.85 11.89
C THR A 70 2.51 -4.67 12.74
N MET A 71 1.61 -3.87 13.33
CA MET A 71 1.98 -2.69 14.11
C MET A 71 2.95 -2.96 15.26
N GLY A 72 2.97 -4.20 15.80
CA GLY A 72 3.94 -4.62 16.82
C GLY A 72 5.38 -4.75 16.30
N ASP A 73 5.55 -5.08 15.02
CA ASP A 73 6.86 -5.18 14.37
C ASP A 73 7.29 -3.88 13.69
N PHE A 74 6.46 -2.82 13.71
CA PHE A 74 6.82 -1.54 13.10
C PHE A 74 8.04 -0.91 13.79
N ASN A 75 8.14 -1.03 15.12
CA ASN A 75 9.30 -0.56 15.89
C ASN A 75 10.57 -1.38 15.57
N THR A 76 10.44 -2.69 15.45
CA THR A 76 11.55 -3.61 15.15
C THR A 76 12.02 -3.50 13.69
N GLY A 77 11.10 -3.30 12.75
CA GLY A 77 11.40 -3.19 11.32
C GLY A 77 12.07 -1.87 10.93
N VAL A 78 11.87 -0.80 11.71
CA VAL A 78 12.56 0.50 11.53
C VAL A 78 13.89 0.53 12.30
N ALA A 79 13.94 -0.08 13.50
CA ALA A 79 15.17 -0.14 14.30
C ALA A 79 16.18 -1.20 13.81
N GLY A 80 15.72 -2.23 13.09
CA GLY A 80 16.52 -3.39 12.70
C GLY A 80 17.34 -3.23 11.40
N ASN A 81 17.23 -2.11 10.68
CA ASN A 81 17.91 -1.95 9.38
C ASN A 81 19.31 -1.28 9.46
N ASN A 82 19.93 -1.27 10.64
CA ASN A 82 21.20 -0.57 10.87
C ASN A 82 22.43 -1.47 11.01
N ASN A 83 22.36 -2.78 10.73
CA ASN A 83 23.49 -3.69 10.99
C ASN A 83 23.81 -4.71 9.89
N ASP A 84 23.82 -4.33 8.61
CA ASP A 84 24.49 -5.15 7.58
C ASP A 84 25.45 -4.29 6.75
N GLY A 85 26.35 -3.62 7.47
CA GLY A 85 27.55 -3.00 6.95
C GLY A 85 28.80 -3.73 7.47
N GLY A 86 29.22 -4.77 6.76
CA GLY A 86 30.63 -5.18 6.62
C GLY A 86 31.30 -6.03 7.70
N LEU A 87 32.29 -6.79 7.22
CA LEU A 87 33.40 -7.47 7.90
C LEU A 87 33.15 -8.93 8.35
N PHE A 88 33.06 -9.85 7.38
CA PHE A 88 34.03 -10.91 7.04
C PHE A 88 33.49 -11.71 5.84
#